data_AF-A0A090IWL4-F1
#
_entry.id   AF-A0A090IWL4-F1
#
_cell.length_a   1.000
_cell.length_b   1.000
_cell.length_c   1.000
_cell.angle_alpha   90.00
_cell.angle_beta   90.00
_cell.angle_gamma   90.00
#
_symmetry.space_group_name_H-M   'P 1'
#
loop_
_entity.id
_entity.type
_entity.pdbx_description
1 polymer ?
#
loop_
_entity_poly.entity_id
_entity_poly.type
_entity_poly.pdbx_seq_one_letter_code
_entity_poly.pdbx_strand_id
1 'polypeptide(L)'
;METEYLFLSSVIGIMEVRISRNFRQGGIKLKLILAVVQDQDSNRLLNALMDHNFRVTKLATTGGFLKSGNTTFIIGTEDIRVDKALQIIKDNCRSRDQLVAPVSPMGGNADSYIPYPVEVEVGGATVFVLPVEQFFQY
;
A
#
# COMPACT_ATOMS: atom_id res chain seq x y z
N MET A 1 -23.77 19.48 -25.98
CA MET A 1 -22.76 18.45 -25.63
C MET A 1 -21.72 18.97 -24.63
N GLU A 2 -21.38 20.27 -24.60
CA GLU A 2 -20.54 20.85 -23.52
C GLU A 2 -21.30 21.23 -22.24
N THR A 3 -22.60 21.50 -22.30
CA THR A 3 -23.40 21.97 -21.15
C THR A 3 -23.83 20.88 -20.17
N GLU A 4 -23.84 19.60 -20.56
CA GLU A 4 -24.15 18.49 -19.64
C GLU A 4 -22.99 18.19 -18.67
N TYR A 5 -21.74 18.50 -19.04
CA TYR A 5 -20.58 18.28 -18.18
C TYR A 5 -20.52 19.25 -16.99
N LEU A 6 -21.11 20.44 -17.09
CA LEU A 6 -21.20 21.37 -15.97
C LEU A 6 -22.14 20.85 -14.86
N PHE A 7 -23.18 20.08 -15.22
CA PHE A 7 -24.10 19.46 -14.25
C PHE A 7 -23.43 18.34 -13.45
N LEU A 8 -22.40 17.68 -14.02
CA LEU A 8 -21.57 16.72 -13.30
C LEU A 8 -20.68 17.38 -12.22
N SER A 9 -20.45 18.69 -12.27
CA SER A 9 -19.58 19.38 -11.30
C SER A 9 -20.29 19.88 -10.03
N SER A 10 -21.63 20.05 -10.03
CA SER A 10 -22.37 20.61 -8.89
C SER A 10 -23.02 19.57 -7.97
N VAL A 11 -23.16 18.31 -8.40
CA VAL A 11 -23.87 17.25 -7.64
C VAL A 11 -22.90 16.30 -6.91
N ILE A 12 -21.58 16.52 -7.01
CA ILE A 12 -20.55 15.82 -6.21
C ILE A 12 -20.62 16.19 -4.71
N GLY A 13 -21.54 17.09 -4.33
CA GLY A 13 -21.93 17.29 -2.94
C GLY A 13 -22.87 16.19 -2.47
N ILE A 14 -22.38 15.33 -1.57
CA ILE A 14 -23.13 14.40 -0.72
C ILE A 14 -23.45 13.03 -1.35
N MET A 15 -22.51 12.10 -1.19
CA MET A 15 -22.76 10.83 -0.49
C MET A 15 -24.07 10.07 -0.84
N GLU A 16 -24.16 9.49 -2.04
CA GLU A 16 -24.96 8.26 -2.24
C GLU A 16 -24.21 7.31 -3.18
N VAL A 17 -23.28 6.55 -2.58
CA VAL A 17 -22.71 5.36 -3.21
C VAL A 17 -23.77 4.26 -3.10
N ARG A 18 -24.59 4.08 -4.14
CA ARG A 18 -25.39 2.87 -4.33
C ARG A 18 -24.94 2.16 -5.59
N ILE A 19 -23.73 1.59 -5.55
CA ILE A 19 -23.19 0.80 -6.67
C ILE A 19 -23.75 -0.62 -6.58
N SER A 20 -24.84 -0.87 -7.31
CA SER A 20 -25.22 -2.20 -7.77
C SER A 20 -25.89 -2.09 -9.13
N ARG A 21 -25.08 -1.90 -10.19
CA ARG A 21 -25.44 -2.23 -11.58
C ARG A 21 -24.19 -2.59 -12.36
N ASN A 22 -24.30 -3.65 -13.15
CA ASN A 22 -23.25 -4.28 -13.94
C ASN A 22 -22.37 -3.29 -14.71
N PHE A 23 -21.07 -3.34 -14.43
CA PHE A 23 -20.00 -2.63 -15.13
C PHE A 23 -19.92 -3.10 -16.59
N ARG A 24 -20.63 -2.42 -17.50
CA ARG A 24 -20.36 -2.53 -18.95
C ARG A 24 -20.11 -1.14 -19.55
N GLN A 25 -18.84 -0.95 -19.90
CA GLN A 25 -18.23 0.03 -20.82
C GLN A 25 -18.73 1.48 -20.70
N GLY A 26 -18.01 2.26 -19.88
CA GLY A 26 -18.16 3.71 -19.68
C GLY A 26 -17.95 4.16 -18.24
N GLY A 27 -18.00 3.23 -17.28
CA GLY A 27 -17.88 3.51 -15.85
C GLY A 27 -16.43 3.68 -15.36
N ILE A 28 -16.30 4.42 -14.25
CA ILE A 28 -15.04 4.62 -13.51
C ILE A 28 -14.47 3.26 -13.12
N LYS A 29 -13.36 2.83 -13.75
CA LYS A 29 -12.68 1.58 -13.41
C LYS A 29 -12.09 1.69 -12.00
N LEU A 30 -12.26 0.66 -11.17
CA LEU A 30 -11.65 0.58 -9.84
C LEU A 30 -10.44 -0.35 -9.83
N LYS A 31 -9.52 -0.07 -8.92
CA LYS A 31 -8.32 -0.86 -8.64
C LYS A 31 -8.16 -1.08 -7.14
N LEU A 32 -7.50 -2.18 -6.80
CA LEU A 32 -7.08 -2.48 -5.45
C LEU A 32 -5.55 -2.44 -5.41
N ILE A 33 -4.99 -1.56 -4.59
CA ILE A 33 -3.55 -1.46 -4.38
C ILE A 33 -3.22 -2.19 -3.07
N LEU A 34 -2.29 -3.14 -3.14
CA LEU A 34 -1.67 -3.78 -1.99
C LEU A 34 -0.23 -3.27 -1.88
N ALA A 35 0.06 -2.50 -0.83
CA ALA A 35 1.39 -1.94 -0.61
C ALA A 35 2.00 -2.50 0.68
N VAL A 36 3.06 -3.30 0.54
CA VAL A 36 3.87 -3.79 1.66
C VAL A 36 4.98 -2.78 1.91
N VAL A 37 5.01 -2.19 3.10
CA VAL A 37 5.95 -1.13 3.48
C VAL A 37 6.58 -1.42 4.84
N GLN A 38 7.69 -0.76 5.13
CA GLN A 38 8.33 -0.85 6.43
C GLN A 38 7.49 -0.19 7.53
N ASP A 39 7.46 -0.76 8.74
CA ASP A 39 6.66 -0.23 9.85
C ASP A 39 7.01 1.21 10.21
N GLN A 40 8.28 1.57 10.06
CA GLN A 40 8.82 2.92 10.31
C GLN A 40 8.16 3.99 9.43
N ASP A 41 7.79 3.63 8.20
CA ASP A 41 7.16 4.54 7.23
C ASP A 41 5.62 4.48 7.32
N SER A 42 5.06 3.52 8.05
CA SER A 42 3.63 3.21 8.02
C SER A 42 2.74 4.40 8.41
N ASN A 43 3.04 5.08 9.51
CA ASN A 43 2.22 6.21 9.99
C ASN A 43 2.33 7.42 9.06
N ARG A 44 3.55 7.68 8.55
CA ARG A 44 3.78 8.76 7.59
C ARG A 44 3.00 8.52 6.30
N LEU A 45 3.05 7.31 5.75
CA LEU A 45 2.30 6.93 4.56
C LEU A 45 0.79 7.01 4.80
N LEU A 46 0.29 6.50 5.93
CA LEU A 46 -1.13 6.55 6.26
C LEU A 46 -1.66 7.98 6.27
N ASN A 47 -0.96 8.90 6.94
CA ASN A 47 -1.35 10.31 6.99
C ASN A 47 -1.37 10.94 5.59
N ALA A 48 -0.30 10.75 4.80
CA ALA A 48 -0.23 11.29 3.44
C ALA A 48 -1.34 10.76 2.51
N LEU A 49 -1.73 9.49 2.66
CA LEU A 49 -2.85 8.91 1.92
C LEU A 49 -4.19 9.51 2.35
N MET A 50 -4.41 9.68 3.67
CA MET A 50 -5.64 10.29 4.20
C MET A 50 -5.78 11.75 3.80
N ASP A 51 -4.68 12.52 3.83
CA ASP A 51 -4.63 13.93 3.41
C ASP A 51 -4.97 14.12 1.93
N HIS A 52 -4.77 13.08 1.12
CA HIS A 52 -5.15 13.03 -0.29
C HIS A 52 -6.47 12.30 -0.55
N ASN A 53 -7.31 12.12 0.48
CA ASN A 53 -8.63 11.50 0.40
C ASN A 53 -8.61 10.07 -0.16
N PHE A 54 -7.59 9.27 0.17
CA PHE A 54 -7.61 7.82 -0.07
C PHE A 54 -8.22 7.10 1.13
N ARG A 55 -9.07 6.10 0.85
CA ARG A 55 -9.56 5.16 1.86
C ARG A 55 -8.57 4.01 1.97
N VAL A 56 -8.13 3.74 3.20
CA VAL A 56 -7.02 2.84 3.46
C VAL A 56 -7.37 1.88 4.59
N THR A 57 -7.07 0.61 4.43
CA THR A 57 -7.05 -0.38 5.52
C THR A 57 -5.61 -0.80 5.78
N LYS A 58 -5.19 -0.73 7.05
CA LYS A 58 -3.85 -1.10 7.50
C LYS A 58 -3.88 -2.49 8.14
N LEU A 59 -2.95 -3.36 7.75
CA LEU A 59 -2.73 -4.69 8.33
C LEU A 59 -1.31 -4.80 8.86
N ALA A 60 -1.16 -5.32 10.08
CA ALA A 60 0.14 -5.77 10.58
C ALA A 60 0.47 -7.11 9.93
N THR A 61 1.64 -7.20 9.28
CA THR A 61 2.10 -8.38 8.56
C THR A 61 3.55 -8.72 8.94
N THR A 62 4.03 -9.89 8.55
CA THR A 62 5.41 -10.32 8.82
C THR A 62 6.06 -10.75 7.50
N GLY A 63 7.26 -10.24 7.22
CA GLY A 63 8.02 -10.65 6.04
C GLY A 63 8.58 -12.06 6.18
N GLY A 64 8.41 -12.90 5.15
CA GLY A 64 8.85 -14.30 5.18
C GLY A 64 10.37 -14.51 5.25
N PHE A 65 11.15 -13.57 4.69
CA PHE A 65 12.61 -13.66 4.65
C PHE A 65 13.26 -13.15 5.95
N LEU A 66 13.00 -11.90 6.31
CA LEU A 66 13.60 -11.25 7.48
C LEU A 66 12.93 -11.64 8.80
N LYS A 67 11.77 -12.32 8.75
CA LYS A 67 10.90 -12.62 9.90
C LYS A 67 10.58 -11.38 10.76
N SER A 68 10.68 -10.19 10.16
CA SER A 68 10.43 -8.90 10.78
C SER A 68 9.02 -8.43 10.47
N GLY A 69 8.43 -7.71 11.43
CA GLY A 69 7.17 -6.99 11.23
C GLY A 69 7.28 -5.99 10.08
N ASN A 70 6.21 -5.90 9.31
CA ASN A 70 5.98 -4.89 8.30
C ASN A 70 4.49 -4.54 8.23
N THR A 71 4.15 -3.52 7.44
CA THR A 71 2.78 -3.06 7.31
C THR A 71 2.30 -3.28 5.88
N THR A 72 1.13 -3.90 5.73
CA THR A 72 0.45 -3.99 4.43
C THR A 72 -0.74 -3.03 4.40
N PHE A 73 -0.78 -2.16 3.39
CA PHE A 73 -1.91 -1.28 3.11
C PHE A 73 -2.77 -1.84 1.98
N ILE A 74 -4.09 -1.83 2.19
CA ILE A 74 -5.10 -2.12 1.18
C ILE A 74 -5.81 -0.82 0.82
N ILE A 75 -5.74 -0.42 -0.44
CA ILE A 75 -6.28 0.86 -0.93
C ILE A 75 -7.17 0.58 -2.15
N GLY A 76 -8.48 0.78 -1.99
CA GLY A 76 -9.42 0.77 -3.11
C GLY A 76 -9.52 2.18 -3.70
N THR A 77 -9.27 2.34 -5.00
CA THR A 77 -9.33 3.64 -5.68
C THR A 77 -9.72 3.54 -7.14
N GLU A 78 -10.19 4.63 -7.72
CA GLU A 78 -10.41 4.81 -9.14
C GLU A 78 -9.10 4.68 -9.93
N ASP A 79 -9.16 4.08 -11.11
CA ASP A 79 -8.03 3.85 -12.02
C ASP A 79 -7.28 5.16 -12.32
N ILE A 80 -8.01 6.26 -12.48
CA ILE A 80 -7.45 7.61 -12.71
C ILE A 80 -6.64 8.16 -11.53
N ARG A 81 -6.77 7.59 -10.33
CA ARG A 81 -6.08 8.03 -9.10
C ARG A 81 -4.96 7.08 -8.68
N VAL A 82 -4.76 5.97 -9.39
CA VAL A 82 -3.71 4.99 -9.10
C VAL A 82 -2.33 5.64 -9.11
N ASP A 83 -2.01 6.41 -10.15
CA ASP A 83 -0.70 7.06 -10.26
C ASP A 83 -0.43 8.03 -9.11
N LYS A 84 -1.48 8.74 -8.64
CA LYS A 84 -1.37 9.61 -7.48
C LYS A 84 -1.11 8.81 -6.20
N ALA A 85 -1.77 7.66 -6.01
CA ALA A 85 -1.50 6.78 -4.87
C ALA A 85 -0.07 6.22 -4.90
N LEU A 86 0.39 5.77 -6.06
CA LEU A 86 1.75 5.26 -6.26
C LEU A 86 2.80 6.34 -5.98
N GLN A 87 2.55 7.58 -6.41
CA GLN A 87 3.43 8.70 -6.14
C GLN A 87 3.52 8.99 -4.63
N ILE A 88 2.38 9.00 -3.92
CA ILE A 88 2.36 9.19 -2.46
C ILE A 88 3.15 8.06 -1.76
N ILE A 89 2.98 6.81 -2.18
CA ILE A 89 3.74 5.68 -1.63
C ILE A 89 5.24 5.89 -1.85
N LYS A 90 5.65 6.24 -3.07
CA LYS A 90 7.05 6.47 -3.43
C LYS A 90 7.69 7.61 -2.63
N ASP A 91 6.97 8.71 -2.40
CA ASP A 91 7.50 9.88 -1.68
C ASP A 91 7.64 9.66 -0.17
N ASN A 92 6.92 8.67 0.37
CA ASN A 92 6.84 8.41 1.81
C ASN A 92 7.54 7.13 2.25
N CYS A 93 7.90 6.23 1.34
CA CYS A 93 8.59 4.98 1.65
C CYS A 93 10.02 4.99 1.10
N ARG A 94 11.02 4.79 1.96
CA ARG A 94 12.44 4.86 1.60
C ARG A 94 13.12 3.50 1.73
N SER A 95 14.01 3.16 0.80
CA SER A 95 14.90 2.01 0.95
C SER A 95 15.86 2.23 2.12
N ARG A 96 16.19 1.16 2.85
CA ARG A 96 17.11 1.18 3.99
C ARG A 96 17.89 -0.12 4.07
N ASP A 97 19.12 -0.03 4.56
CA ASP A 97 19.93 -1.20 4.91
C ASP A 97 19.47 -1.73 6.27
N GLN A 98 19.10 -3.00 6.33
CA GLN A 98 18.74 -3.69 7.55
C GLN A 98 19.84 -4.68 7.95
N LEU A 99 20.36 -4.53 9.16
CA LEU A 99 21.31 -5.48 9.75
C LEU A 99 20.58 -6.73 10.19
N VAL A 100 20.93 -7.87 9.60
CA VAL A 100 20.43 -9.18 10.02
C VAL A 100 21.52 -9.88 10.82
N ALA A 101 21.22 -10.19 12.08
CA ALA A 101 22.11 -11.02 12.90
C ALA A 101 22.09 -12.46 12.37
N PRO A 102 23.23 -13.05 12.02
CA PRO A 102 23.27 -14.44 11.60
C PRO A 102 22.84 -15.36 12.74
N VAL A 103 22.17 -16.45 12.40
CA VAL A 103 21.81 -17.48 13.38
C VAL A 103 23.09 -18.12 13.92
N SER A 104 23.33 -18.00 15.24
CA SER A 104 24.44 -18.70 15.88
C SER A 104 24.24 -20.21 15.76
N PRO A 105 25.18 -20.97 15.18
CA PRO A 105 25.07 -22.42 15.16
C PRO A 105 25.14 -22.91 16.62
N MET A 106 24.02 -23.40 17.13
CA MET A 106 23.95 -23.96 18.47
C MET A 106 24.62 -25.34 18.46
N GLY A 107 25.94 -25.35 18.63
CA GLY A 107 26.74 -26.56 18.73
C GLY A 107 28.21 -26.36 18.39
N GLY A 108 29.05 -26.20 19.42
CA GLY A 108 30.48 -26.50 19.34
C GLY A 108 31.42 -25.34 19.68
N ASN A 109 32.09 -25.48 20.84
CA ASN A 109 33.38 -24.90 21.22
C ASN A 109 33.38 -23.42 21.65
N ALA A 110 34.00 -23.18 22.80
CA ALA A 110 34.08 -21.90 23.52
C ALA A 110 35.02 -20.85 22.90
N ASP A 111 35.28 -20.93 21.59
CA ASP A 111 35.94 -19.86 20.83
C ASP A 111 34.87 -19.14 20.02
N SER A 112 34.27 -18.13 20.67
CA SER A 112 33.13 -17.36 20.17
C SER A 112 33.38 -16.80 18.75
N TYR A 113 32.84 -17.48 17.75
CA TYR A 113 32.56 -16.86 16.45
C TYR A 113 31.48 -15.80 16.69
N ILE A 114 31.87 -14.52 16.67
CA ILE A 114 30.91 -13.40 16.67
C ILE A 114 30.42 -13.27 15.23
N PRO A 115 29.17 -13.67 14.93
CA PRO A 115 28.67 -13.54 13.57
C PRO A 115 28.56 -12.06 13.20
N TYR A 116 29.26 -11.63 12.14
CA TYR A 116 29.14 -10.26 11.65
C TYR A 116 27.75 -10.03 11.05
N PRO A 117 27.07 -8.92 11.38
CA PRO A 117 25.80 -8.57 10.78
C PRO A 117 25.92 -8.49 9.25
N VAL A 118 24.96 -9.07 8.53
CA VAL A 118 24.86 -8.91 7.08
C VAL A 118 23.89 -7.76 6.81
N GLU A 119 24.33 -6.77 6.05
CA GLU A 119 23.48 -5.69 5.52
C GLU A 119 22.62 -6.24 4.38
N VAL A 120 21.30 -6.12 4.51
CA VAL A 120 20.34 -6.44 3.46
C VAL A 120 19.59 -5.17 3.10
N GLU A 121 19.62 -4.76 1.83
CA GLU A 121 18.80 -3.65 1.37
C GLU A 121 17.32 -4.06 1.39
N VAL A 122 16.52 -3.36 2.19
CA VAL A 122 15.08 -3.48 2.22
C VAL A 122 14.49 -2.35 1.40
N GLY A 123 13.88 -2.69 0.26
CA GLY A 123 13.18 -1.73 -0.58
C GLY A 123 12.13 -0.94 0.20
N GLY A 124 11.88 0.32 -0.20
CA GLY A 124 10.94 1.19 0.52
C GLY A 124 9.50 0.67 0.52
N ALA A 125 9.00 0.26 -0.64
CA ALA A 125 7.65 -0.29 -0.78
C ALA A 125 7.59 -1.32 -1.91
N THR A 126 6.89 -2.44 -1.67
CA THR A 126 6.50 -3.42 -2.68
C THR A 126 5.01 -3.26 -2.94
N VAL A 127 4.62 -2.95 -4.18
CA VAL A 127 3.24 -2.57 -4.51
C VAL A 127 2.67 -3.45 -5.61
N PHE A 128 1.48 -4.00 -5.39
CA PHE A 128 0.69 -4.71 -6.38
C PHE A 128 -0.58 -3.90 -6.70
N VAL A 129 -0.90 -3.75 -7.99
CA VAL A 129 -2.14 -3.10 -8.44
C VAL A 129 -3.00 -4.15 -9.12
N LEU A 130 -4.15 -4.46 -8.51
CA LEU A 130 -5.07 -5.50 -8.97
C LEU A 130 -6.32 -4.88 -9.61
N PRO A 131 -6.85 -5.48 -10.69
CA PRO A 131 -8.15 -5.09 -11.23
C PRO A 131 -9.27 -5.45 -10.25
N VAL A 132 -10.27 -4.57 -10.13
CA VAL A 132 -11.49 -4.84 -9.37
C VAL A 132 -12.63 -5.03 -10.35
N GLU A 133 -13.24 -6.21 -10.36
CA GLU A 133 -14.40 -6.51 -11.21
C GLU A 133 -15.70 -5.95 -10.62
N GLN A 134 -15.84 -6.02 -9.30
CA GLN A 134 -17.03 -5.58 -8.57
C GLN A 134 -16.63 -4.95 -7.23
N PHE A 135 -17.32 -3.87 -6.87
CA PHE A 135 -17.17 -3.18 -5.59
C PHE A 135 -18.55 -2.95 -4.98
N PHE A 136 -18.71 -3.31 -3.72
CA PHE A 136 -19.92 -3.12 -2.95
C PHE A 136 -19.58 -2.40 -1.64
N GLN A 137 -20.46 -1.49 -1.23
CA GLN A 137 -20.43 -0.84 0.08
C GLN A 137 -21.82 -1.03 0.70
N TYR A 138 -21.87 -1.62 1.89
CA TYR A 138 -23.11 -1.84 2.65
C TYR A 138 -23.22 -0.86 3.80
#